data_AF-A0A847EQN7-F1
#
_entry.id   AF-A0A847EQN7-F1
#
_cell.length_a   1.000
_cell.length_b   1.000
_cell.length_c   1.000
_cell.angle_alpha   90.00
_cell.angle_beta   90.00
_cell.angle_gamma   90.00
#
_symmetry.space_group_name_H-M   'P 1'
#
loop_
_entity.id
_entity.type
_entity.pdbx_description
1 polymer ?
#
loop_
_entity_poly.entity_id
_entity_poly.type
_entity_poly.pdbx_seq_one_letter_code
_entity_poly.pdbx_strand_id
1 'polypeptide(L)' 'MSWYGFFKVPFTQFVKHGYKATITGAENIPATGPVILASNHVSYADTFLTPALIKRQVTLPVKAEAFR' A
#
# COMPACT_ATOMS: atom_id res chain seq x y z
N MET A 1 -17.85 -1.53 6.10
CA MET A 1 -16.46 -1.04 6.28
C MET A 1 -15.62 -2.25 6.67
N SER A 2 -14.61 -2.65 5.89
CA SER A 2 -13.74 -3.77 6.31
C SER A 2 -12.79 -3.32 7.42
N TRP A 3 -12.33 -4.26 8.25
CA TRP A 3 -11.27 -4.02 9.23
C TRP A 3 -10.06 -3.34 8.56
N TYR A 4 -9.64 -3.85 7.39
CA TYR A 4 -8.56 -3.25 6.61
C TYR A 4 -8.76 -1.76 6.32
N GLY A 5 -9.95 -1.36 5.85
CA GLY A 5 -10.24 0.05 5.55
C GLY A 5 -10.19 0.94 6.78
N PHE A 6 -10.75 0.47 7.91
CA PHE A 6 -10.75 1.23 9.16
C PHE A 6 -9.33 1.53 9.67
N PHE A 7 -8.44 0.53 9.69
CA PHE A 7 -7.04 0.72 10.15
C PHE A 7 -6.17 1.43 9.11
N LYS A 8 -6.48 1.27 7.82
CA LYS A 8 -5.72 1.92 6.75
C LYS A 8 -5.84 3.45 6.80
N VAL A 9 -7.00 4.01 7.10
CA VAL A 9 -7.21 5.47 7.09
C VAL A 9 -6.22 6.22 7.99
N PRO A 10 -6.13 5.94 9.31
CA PRO A 10 -5.15 6.62 10.17
C PRO A 10 -3.71 6.29 9.76
N PHE A 11 -3.45 5.07 9.30
CA PHE A 11 -2.13 4.66 8.83
C PHE A 11 -1.66 5.44 7.59
N THR A 12 -2.55 5.66 6.63
CA THR A 12 -2.28 6.49 5.45
C THR A 12 -1.96 7.92 5.85
N GLN A 13 -2.64 8.49 6.86
CA GLN A 13 -2.30 9.84 7.34
C GLN A 13 -0.91 9.87 7.97
N PHE A 14 -0.57 8.88 8.80
CA PHE A 14 0.77 8.77 9.36
C PHE A 14 1.84 8.68 8.26
N VAL A 15 1.63 7.84 7.24
CA VAL A 15 2.56 7.71 6.11
C VAL A 15 2.71 9.02 5.33
N LYS A 16 1.59 9.67 4.99
CA LYS A 16 1.62 10.93 4.22
C LYS A 16 2.34 12.05 4.95
N HIS A 17 2.17 12.19 6.26
CA HIS A 17 2.75 13.31 7.00
C HIS A 17 4.13 12.97 7.58
N GLY A 18 4.32 11.75 8.08
CA GLY A 18 5.60 11.30 8.66
C GLY A 18 6.68 11.08 7.61
N TYR A 19 6.33 10.42 6.51
CA TYR A 19 7.27 10.17 5.40
C TYR A 19 7.16 11.19 4.27
N LYS A 20 6.24 12.15 4.35
CA LYS A 20 5.92 13.10 3.27
C LYS A 20 5.66 12.38 1.93
N ALA A 21 5.09 11.18 2.02
CA ALA A 21 4.93 10.30 0.88
C ALA A 21 3.87 10.86 -0.10
N THR A 22 4.24 10.97 -1.36
CA THR A 22 3.37 11.42 -2.45
C THR A 22 3.13 10.30 -3.45
N ILE A 23 2.04 10.41 -4.20
CA ILE A 23 1.70 9.48 -5.29
C ILE A 23 1.27 10.29 -6.50
N THR A 24 1.75 9.88 -7.67
CA THR A 24 1.40 10.45 -8.97
C THR A 24 0.83 9.35 -9.83
N GLY A 25 -0.22 9.63 -10.60
CA GLY A 25 -0.81 8.63 -11.50
C GLY A 25 -1.65 7.57 -10.80
N ALA A 26 -2.17 7.83 -9.60
CA ALA A 26 -3.00 6.88 -8.85
C ALA A 26 -4.30 6.51 -9.59
N GLU A 27 -4.79 7.42 -10.42
CA GLU A 27 -5.93 7.26 -11.33
C GLU A 27 -5.72 6.20 -12.41
N ASN A 28 -4.46 5.86 -12.71
CA ASN A 28 -4.13 4.80 -13.67
C ASN A 28 -4.34 3.40 -13.09
N ILE A 29 -4.56 3.28 -11.78
CA ILE A 29 -4.85 2.00 -11.14
C ILE A 29 -6.33 1.68 -11.33
N PRO A 30 -6.69 0.59 -12.03
CA PRO A 30 -8.09 0.22 -12.22
C PRO A 30 -8.85 0.13 -10.89
N ALA A 31 -10.05 0.71 -10.83
CA ALA A 31 -10.87 0.70 -9.63
C ALA A 31 -11.47 -0.68 -9.33
N THR A 32 -11.71 -1.47 -10.37
CA THR A 32 -12.31 -2.81 -10.31
C THR A 32 -11.50 -3.78 -11.17
N GLY A 33 -11.76 -5.09 -11.00
CA GLY A 33 -11.04 -6.14 -11.73
C GLY A 33 -9.67 -6.49 -11.16
N PRO A 34 -9.04 -7.56 -11.71
CA PRO A 34 -7.73 -8.04 -11.30
C PRO A 34 -6.62 -7.05 -11.70
N VAL A 35 -5.65 -6.84 -10.82
CA VAL A 35 -4.49 -5.97 -11.05
C VAL A 35 -3.25 -6.61 -10.44
N ILE A 36 -2.16 -6.63 -11.20
CA ILE A 36 -0.81 -6.91 -10.69
C ILE A 36 -0.06 -5.58 -10.66
N LEU A 37 0.35 -5.16 -9.47
CA LEU A 37 1.22 -3.99 -9.29
C LEU A 37 2.66 -4.48 -9.36
N ALA A 38 3.37 -4.15 -10.44
CA ALA A 38 4.78 -4.40 -10.59
C ALA A 38 5.56 -3.14 -10.22
N SER A 39 6.29 -3.18 -9.10
CA SER A 39 7.19 -2.10 -8.67
C SER A 39 8.62 -2.63 -8.56
N ASN A 40 9.58 -1.71 -8.52
CA ASN A 40 10.89 -2.01 -7.95
C ASN A 40 10.76 -2.32 -6.44
N HIS A 41 11.81 -2.90 -5.86
CA HIS A 41 11.91 -3.13 -4.42
C HIS A 41 13.24 -2.60 -3.90
N VAL A 42 13.18 -1.43 -3.26
CA VAL A 42 14.36 -0.70 -2.79
C VAL A 42 14.52 -0.84 -1.28
N SER A 43 13.40 -0.92 -0.55
CA SER A 43 13.42 -0.93 0.91
C SER A 43 12.31 -1.78 1.48
N TYR A 44 12.52 -2.28 2.69
CA TYR A 44 11.45 -2.87 3.48
C TYR A 44 10.26 -1.91 3.64
N ALA A 45 10.49 -0.60 3.61
CA ALA A 45 9.44 0.41 3.69
C ALA A 45 8.41 0.34 2.54
N ASP A 46 8.78 -0.25 1.40
CA ASP A 46 7.88 -0.46 0.27
C ASP A 46 6.63 -1.25 0.67
N THR A 47 6.76 -2.11 1.68
CA THR A 47 5.68 -2.95 2.22
C THR A 47 4.56 -2.16 2.88
N PHE A 48 4.81 -0.92 3.30
CA PHE A 48 3.81 -0.09 3.97
C PHE A 48 3.58 1.27 3.33
N LEU A 49 4.57 1.85 2.65
CA LEU A 49 4.40 3.13 1.94
C LEU A 49 3.47 2.98 0.72
N THR A 50 3.78 2.05 -0.16
CA THR A 50 3.03 1.79 -1.40
C THR A 50 1.56 1.45 -1.14
N PRO A 51 1.21 0.45 -0.30
CA PRO A 51 -0.20 0.12 -0.07
C PRO A 51 -0.97 1.20 0.69
N ALA A 52 -0.30 2.05 1.48
CA ALA A 52 -0.95 3.16 2.18
C ALA A 52 -1.41 4.27 1.23
N LEU A 53 -0.69 4.51 0.13
CA LEU A 53 -1.02 5.55 -0.85
C LEU A 53 -2.02 5.09 -1.93
N ILE A 54 -2.12 3.78 -2.17
CA ILE A 54 -3.03 3.21 -3.18
C ILE A 54 -4.43 3.03 -2.59
N LYS A 55 -5.49 3.46 -3.29
CA LYS A 55 -6.88 3.39 -2.79
C LYS A 55 -7.34 1.95 -2.53
N ARG A 56 -7.10 1.04 -3.48
CA ARG A 56 -7.47 -0.38 -3.37
C ARG A 56 -6.65 -1.10 -2.31
N GLN A 57 -7.18 -2.21 -1.80
CA GLN A 57 -6.39 -3.12 -0.97
C GLN A 57 -5.31 -3.76 -1.83
N VAL A 58 -4.09 -3.76 -1.32
CA VAL A 58 -2.91 -4.35 -1.96
C VAL A 58 -2.42 -5.48 -1.07
N THR A 59 -2.19 -6.64 -1.68
CA THR A 59 -1.60 -7.81 -1.03
C THR A 59 -0.22 -8.04 -1.64
N LEU A 60 0.78 -8.17 -0.78
CA LEU A 60 2.16 -8.40 -1.18
C LEU A 60 2.54 -9.86 -0.86
N PRO A 61 3.26 -10.54 -1.75
CA PRO A 61 3.89 -11.80 -1.40
C PRO A 61 4.98 -11.52 -0.36
N VAL A 62 4.99 -12.28 0.72
CA VAL A 62 6.05 -12.21 1.71
C VAL A 62 6.46 -13.62 2.12
N LYS A 63 7.75 -13.77 2.43
CA LYS A 63 8.34 -15.00 2.92
C LYS A 63 7.73 -15.38 4.27
N ALA A 64 7.48 -16.68 4.47
CA ALA A 64 6.85 -17.19 5.69
C ALA A 64 7.68 -16.87 6.94
N GLU A 65 9.00 -16.78 6.78
CA GLU A 65 9.96 -16.43 7.83
C GLU A 65 9.74 -15.02 8.39
N ALA A 66 9.08 -14.12 7.65
CA ALA A 66 8.75 -12.79 8.15
C ALA A 66 7.64 -12.78 9.21
N PHE A 67 6.95 -13.91 9.42
CA PHE A 67 5.89 -14.08 10.43
C PHE A 67 6.32 -14.92 11.63
N ARG A 68 7.58 -15.34 11.68
CA ARG A 68 8.15 -16.04 12.84
C ARG A 68 8.49 -15.08 13.97
#